data_AF-A0AAD5CQQ0-F1
#
_entry.id   AF-A0AAD5CQQ0-F1
#
_cell.length_a   1.000
_cell.length_b   1.000
_cell.length_c   1.000
_cell.angle_alpha   90.00
_cell.angle_beta   90.00
_cell.angle_gamma   90.00
#
_symmetry.space_group_name_H-M   'P 1'
#
loop_
_entity.id
_entity.type
_entity.pdbx_description
1 polymer ?
#
loop_
_entity_poly.entity_id
_entity_poly.type
_entity_poly.pdbx_seq_one_letter_code
_entity_poly.pdbx_strand_id
1 'polypeptide(L)'
;MKSTAGELIRRKKLLKQLLLGLIVLLGLLCLYNGATFAPALRKTEEVVAFDDGTDPVIGSFVQKRDYFDELFDDHEMNPEVPKSLPICDMRYSELIPCLDRHLIYQLKLKLNLSLMEHYERHCPPAVRRYNCLIPPPVGYKIPIRWPQSRDEVWKANIPHTHLAQEKSDQNWMTVLGEKIRFPGGGTHFHYGADKYIASIASMLKFPGDKLNNGGNIRTVLDVGCGVASFGAYLLPLGIIAMSLAPNDVHQNQIQFALERGIPSTLGVLGTKRLPYPSRSFELAHCSRCRIDWLQRDGILLLELDRLLRPGGYFVYSSPEAYAHDEENRRIWNAMHDLLKRMCWRVVSRRDQTVIWAKSLSNSCYLKRAPGTNPPLCSSDNDPDVSWNVQMNACITPYSTKMHKGKSSGLQPWPSRLSVPPPRLDEIGVSHDQFQEDTNTWIQRVSEYWKQMRSVIKKDSIRNV
;
A
#
# COMPACT_ATOMS: atom_id res chain seq x y z
N MET A 1 -67.24 -40.54 55.96
CA MET A 1 -65.94 -39.90 55.65
C MET A 1 -65.19 -40.73 54.61
N LYS A 2 -65.43 -40.48 53.32
CA LYS A 2 -64.66 -41.06 52.20
C LYS A 2 -64.37 -39.94 51.22
N SER A 3 -63.10 -39.56 51.06
CA SER A 3 -62.47 -39.01 49.84
C SER A 3 -61.25 -38.15 50.20
N THR A 4 -60.09 -38.77 50.42
CA THR A 4 -58.80 -38.03 50.49
C THR A 4 -57.64 -38.73 49.81
N ALA A 5 -57.76 -40.01 49.42
CA ALA A 5 -56.70 -40.71 48.67
C ALA A 5 -56.76 -40.48 47.15
N GLY A 6 -57.95 -40.31 46.57
CA GLY A 6 -58.12 -40.13 45.12
C GLY A 6 -57.63 -38.78 44.60
N GLU A 7 -57.67 -37.75 45.43
CA GLU A 7 -57.38 -36.37 45.03
C GLU A 7 -55.86 -36.08 44.93
N LEU A 8 -55.06 -36.73 45.77
CA LEU A 8 -53.59 -36.60 45.76
C LEU A 8 -52.95 -37.28 44.53
N ILE A 9 -53.47 -38.45 44.14
CA ILE A 9 -53.00 -39.19 42.95
C ILE A 9 -53.39 -38.43 41.68
N ARG A 10 -54.60 -37.85 41.65
CA ARG A 10 -55.07 -37.03 40.53
C ARG A 10 -54.23 -35.76 40.36
N ARG A 11 -53.83 -35.09 41.46
CA ARG A 11 -52.91 -33.92 41.42
C ARG A 11 -51.53 -34.27 40.88
N LYS A 12 -50.93 -35.40 41.30
CA LYS A 12 -49.61 -35.84 40.77
C LYS A 12 -49.67 -36.20 39.28
N LYS A 13 -50.79 -36.79 38.83
CA LYS A 13 -51.00 -37.12 37.41
C LYS A 13 -51.21 -35.86 36.56
N LEU A 14 -51.96 -34.88 37.07
CA LEU A 14 -52.13 -33.57 36.45
C LEU A 14 -50.80 -32.79 36.37
N LEU A 15 -49.99 -32.81 37.42
CA LEU A 15 -48.70 -32.13 37.44
C LEU A 15 -47.73 -32.74 36.41
N LYS A 16 -47.71 -34.07 36.29
CA LYS A 16 -46.92 -34.76 35.25
C LYS A 16 -47.42 -34.41 33.84
N GLN A 17 -48.72 -34.34 33.62
CA GLN A 17 -49.29 -33.96 32.32
C GLN A 17 -49.01 -32.50 31.96
N LEU A 18 -49.04 -31.58 32.94
CA LEU A 18 -48.65 -30.18 32.76
C LEU A 18 -47.17 -30.03 32.42
N LEU A 19 -46.28 -30.76 33.09
CA LEU A 19 -44.84 -30.78 32.79
C LEU A 19 -44.55 -31.35 31.40
N LEU A 20 -45.23 -32.44 31.01
CA LEU A 20 -45.08 -33.00 29.66
C LEU A 20 -45.59 -32.01 28.59
N GLY A 21 -46.72 -31.35 28.85
CA GLY A 21 -47.26 -30.31 27.98
C GLY A 21 -46.32 -29.11 27.83
N LEU A 22 -45.66 -28.69 28.90
CA LEU A 22 -44.67 -27.61 28.87
C LEU A 22 -43.43 -27.98 28.04
N ILE A 23 -42.95 -29.22 28.15
CA ILE A 23 -41.82 -29.72 27.36
C ILE A 23 -42.17 -29.77 25.88
N VAL A 24 -43.38 -30.23 25.54
CA VAL A 24 -43.86 -30.25 24.15
C VAL A 24 -44.05 -28.84 23.60
N LEU A 25 -44.57 -27.91 24.41
CA LEU A 25 -44.73 -26.50 24.02
C LEU A 25 -43.39 -25.81 23.78
N LEU A 26 -42.39 -26.06 24.64
CA LEU A 26 -41.02 -25.56 24.46
C LEU A 26 -40.35 -26.17 23.22
N GLY A 27 -40.55 -27.47 22.96
CA GLY A 27 -40.07 -28.13 21.74
C GLY A 27 -40.70 -27.54 20.47
N LEU A 28 -42.01 -27.26 20.50
CA LEU A 28 -42.73 -26.61 19.40
C LEU A 28 -42.31 -25.15 19.20
N LEU A 29 -42.04 -24.41 20.27
CA LEU A 29 -41.49 -23.05 20.20
C LEU A 29 -40.06 -23.05 19.64
N CYS A 30 -39.23 -24.03 19.99
CA CYS A 30 -37.90 -24.20 19.39
C CYS A 30 -37.98 -24.58 17.90
N LEU A 31 -38.93 -25.43 17.50
CA LEU A 31 -39.16 -25.76 16.09
C LEU A 31 -39.73 -24.56 15.30
N TYR A 32 -40.65 -23.80 15.89
CA TYR A 32 -41.27 -22.63 15.28
C TYR A 32 -40.29 -21.46 15.14
N ASN A 33 -39.48 -21.19 16.16
CA ASN A 33 -38.43 -20.16 16.10
C ASN A 33 -37.18 -20.64 15.34
N GLY A 34 -36.94 -21.95 15.26
CA GLY A 34 -35.92 -22.53 14.38
C GLY A 34 -36.29 -22.45 12.90
N ALA A 35 -37.58 -22.39 12.57
CA ALA A 35 -38.07 -22.26 11.20
C ALA A 35 -38.16 -20.81 10.68
N THR A 36 -38.05 -19.79 11.55
CA THR A 36 -38.06 -18.36 11.17
C THR A 36 -36.67 -17.74 11.00
N PHE A 37 -35.59 -18.52 11.20
CA PHE A 37 -34.21 -18.11 10.93
C PHE A 37 -33.49 -19.03 9.92
N ALA A 38 -34.21 -19.50 8.89
CA ALA A 38 -33.59 -20.03 7.68
C ALA A 38 -33.55 -18.91 6.62
N PRO A 39 -32.38 -18.32 6.32
CA PRO A 39 -32.25 -17.46 5.15
C PRO A 39 -32.43 -18.31 3.89
N ALA A 40 -33.34 -17.85 3.03
CA ALA A 40 -33.60 -18.41 1.72
C ALA A 40 -32.31 -18.58 0.91
N LEU A 41 -32.12 -19.77 0.37
CA LEU A 41 -31.08 -20.13 -0.58
C LEU A 41 -31.27 -19.32 -1.87
N ARG A 42 -30.58 -18.18 -1.99
CA ARG A 42 -30.30 -17.57 -3.30
C ARG A 42 -29.06 -18.23 -3.86
N LYS A 43 -29.20 -18.77 -5.07
CA LYS A 43 -28.18 -19.49 -5.81
C LYS A 43 -27.10 -18.51 -6.30
N THR A 44 -25.85 -18.96 -6.17
CA THR A 44 -24.63 -18.54 -6.88
C THR A 44 -23.85 -17.34 -6.29
N GLU A 45 -22.79 -17.63 -5.53
CA GLU A 45 -21.44 -17.03 -5.64
C GLU A 45 -20.46 -17.71 -4.65
N GLU A 46 -19.20 -17.84 -5.07
CA GLU A 46 -18.10 -18.63 -4.48
C GLU A 46 -17.70 -18.18 -3.06
N VAL A 47 -17.44 -19.14 -2.15
CA VAL A 47 -16.92 -18.90 -0.80
C VAL A 47 -15.53 -19.50 -0.65
N VAL A 48 -14.55 -18.64 -0.37
CA VAL A 48 -13.26 -18.97 0.24
C VAL A 48 -13.52 -19.15 1.74
N ALA A 49 -13.22 -20.34 2.28
CA ALA A 49 -13.32 -20.61 3.72
C ALA A 49 -11.92 -20.54 4.36
N PHE A 50 -11.81 -19.73 5.42
CA PHE A 50 -10.75 -19.81 6.43
C PHE A 50 -11.10 -20.92 7.42
N ASP A 51 -10.16 -21.82 7.71
CA ASP A 51 -10.25 -22.81 8.78
C ASP A 51 -9.24 -22.47 9.89
N ASP A 52 -9.70 -22.63 11.13
CA ASP A 52 -9.11 -22.13 12.38
C ASP A 52 -8.30 -23.27 13.03
N GLY A 53 -6.99 -23.09 13.12
CA GLY A 53 -6.08 -24.12 13.60
C GLY A 53 -5.93 -24.10 15.12
N THR A 54 -6.55 -25.04 15.83
CA THR A 54 -5.92 -25.71 16.98
C THR A 54 -6.61 -27.03 17.36
N ASP A 55 -5.80 -28.07 17.56
CA ASP A 55 -6.17 -29.49 17.81
C ASP A 55 -5.98 -29.86 19.30
N PRO A 56 -6.96 -30.51 19.98
CA PRO A 56 -6.77 -31.10 21.30
C PRO A 56 -6.66 -32.64 21.25
N VAL A 57 -5.45 -33.13 21.58
CA VAL A 57 -5.11 -34.52 22.03
C VAL A 57 -5.18 -35.55 20.88
N ILE A 58 -4.08 -36.15 20.44
CA ILE A 58 -3.42 -37.31 21.05
C ILE A 58 -1.99 -37.42 20.51
N GLY A 59 -1.05 -37.78 21.39
CA GLY A 59 0.36 -37.95 21.06
C GLY A 59 0.68 -38.95 19.93
N SER A 60 1.96 -38.92 19.57
CA SER A 60 2.65 -39.77 18.60
C SER A 60 2.28 -39.55 17.13
N PHE A 61 3.18 -38.82 16.48
CA PHE A 61 3.48 -38.77 15.06
C PHE A 61 3.18 -40.08 14.31
N VAL A 62 2.18 -40.03 13.44
CA VAL A 62 2.19 -40.80 12.18
C VAL A 62 2.38 -39.78 11.07
N GLN A 63 3.46 -39.98 10.33
CA GLN A 63 3.97 -39.15 9.24
C GLN A 63 2.92 -39.02 8.13
N LYS A 64 2.06 -37.99 8.23
CA LYS A 64 1.18 -37.58 7.13
C LYS A 64 1.97 -36.57 6.31
N ARG A 65 2.39 -37.00 5.12
CA ARG A 65 2.96 -36.17 4.05
C ARG A 65 2.22 -34.84 4.00
N ASP A 66 2.97 -33.76 4.14
CA ASP A 66 2.44 -32.42 4.06
C ASP A 66 1.74 -32.22 2.70
N TYR A 67 0.57 -31.58 2.73
CA TYR A 67 -0.25 -31.17 1.59
C TYR A 67 0.50 -30.29 0.56
N PHE A 68 1.73 -29.88 0.88
CA PHE A 68 2.66 -29.20 -0.03
C PHE A 68 3.49 -30.17 -0.90
N ASP A 69 3.70 -31.41 -0.48
CA ASP A 69 4.40 -32.45 -1.25
C ASP A 69 3.47 -33.11 -2.28
N GLU A 70 2.15 -33.18 -2.02
CA GLU A 70 1.16 -33.67 -3.00
C GLU A 70 0.93 -32.70 -4.16
N LEU A 71 1.28 -31.41 -4.02
CA LEU A 71 1.25 -30.44 -5.11
C LEU A 71 2.38 -30.63 -6.13
N PHE A 72 3.41 -31.43 -5.81
CA PHE A 72 4.52 -31.75 -6.70
C PHE A 72 4.53 -33.22 -7.17
N ASP A 73 3.72 -34.09 -6.58
CA ASP A 73 3.55 -35.48 -7.04
C ASP A 73 2.38 -35.68 -8.03
N ASP A 74 1.53 -34.67 -8.25
CA ASP A 74 0.42 -34.70 -9.23
C ASP A 74 0.85 -34.34 -10.66
N HIS A 75 2.02 -34.82 -11.08
CA HIS A 75 2.61 -34.49 -12.38
C HIS A 75 1.88 -35.13 -13.59
N GLU A 76 0.78 -35.87 -13.39
CA GLU A 76 0.10 -36.61 -14.47
C GLU A 76 -1.40 -36.33 -14.72
N MET A 77 -2.15 -35.52 -13.96
CA MET A 77 -3.61 -35.40 -14.23
C MET A 77 -4.26 -34.02 -14.11
N ASN A 78 -3.53 -32.92 -14.38
CA ASN A 78 -4.18 -31.63 -14.68
C ASN A 78 -3.91 -31.17 -16.11
N PRO A 79 -4.76 -31.52 -17.10
CA PRO A 79 -4.55 -31.17 -18.52
C PRO A 79 -4.60 -29.65 -18.81
N GLU A 80 -4.92 -28.81 -17.82
CA GLU A 80 -5.02 -27.36 -17.97
C GLU A 80 -3.75 -26.58 -17.56
N VAL A 81 -2.76 -27.21 -16.90
CA VAL A 81 -1.52 -26.52 -16.51
C VAL A 81 -0.43 -26.76 -17.57
N PRO A 82 0.03 -25.72 -18.30
CA PRO A 82 1.07 -25.90 -19.30
C PRO A 82 2.37 -26.42 -18.68
N LYS A 83 2.91 -27.53 -19.19
CA LYS A 83 4.22 -28.09 -18.78
C LYS A 83 5.38 -27.10 -18.93
N SER A 84 5.22 -26.09 -19.79
CA SER A 84 6.16 -24.99 -19.97
C SER A 84 5.42 -23.77 -20.50
N LEU A 85 5.78 -22.57 -20.03
CA LEU A 85 5.31 -21.33 -20.63
C LEU A 85 6.09 -21.05 -21.92
N PRO A 86 5.43 -20.82 -23.07
CA PRO A 86 6.11 -20.47 -24.31
C PRO A 86 6.86 -19.14 -24.16
N ILE A 87 7.86 -18.88 -25.00
CA ILE A 87 8.57 -17.59 -25.03
C ILE A 87 7.77 -16.61 -25.88
N CYS A 88 7.55 -15.39 -25.36
CA CYS A 88 6.89 -14.32 -26.10
C CYS A 88 7.80 -13.79 -27.23
N ASP A 89 7.18 -13.23 -28.28
CA ASP A 89 7.90 -12.42 -29.26
C ASP A 89 8.63 -11.26 -28.59
N MET A 90 9.85 -10.97 -29.02
CA MET A 90 10.69 -9.87 -28.51
C MET A 90 10.00 -8.51 -28.57
N ARG A 91 9.04 -8.31 -29.48
CA ARG A 91 8.23 -7.07 -29.59
C ARG A 91 7.43 -6.76 -28.32
N TYR A 92 7.21 -7.73 -27.45
CA TYR A 92 6.51 -7.55 -26.18
C TYR A 92 7.43 -7.19 -25.01
N SER A 93 8.74 -7.05 -25.21
CA SER A 93 9.71 -6.75 -24.14
C SER A 93 9.42 -5.44 -23.40
N GLU A 94 8.82 -4.47 -24.09
CA GLU A 94 8.43 -3.16 -23.53
C GLU A 94 6.92 -3.05 -23.26
N LEU A 95 6.16 -4.12 -23.52
CA LEU A 95 4.72 -4.12 -23.28
C LEU A 95 4.45 -4.14 -21.77
N ILE A 96 3.69 -3.15 -21.30
CA ILE A 96 3.15 -3.12 -19.95
C ILE A 96 1.65 -3.44 -20.04
N PRO A 97 1.20 -4.68 -19.76
CA PRO A 97 -0.12 -5.15 -20.19
C PRO A 97 -1.30 -4.28 -19.75
N CYS A 98 -1.26 -3.74 -18.54
CA CYS A 98 -2.34 -2.89 -18.02
C CYS A 98 -2.12 -1.39 -18.25
N LEU A 99 -1.01 -0.97 -18.85
CA LEU A 99 -0.69 0.43 -19.16
C LEU A 99 -0.42 0.63 -20.65
N ASP A 100 -0.90 -0.31 -21.48
CA ASP A 100 -0.80 -0.25 -22.92
C ASP A 100 -1.81 0.76 -23.49
N ARG A 101 -1.31 1.85 -24.08
CA ARG A 101 -2.15 2.87 -24.71
C ARG A 101 -2.82 2.35 -25.98
N HIS A 102 -2.22 1.39 -26.69
CA HIS A 102 -2.84 0.80 -27.87
C HIS A 102 -4.09 0.00 -27.52
N LEU A 103 -4.10 -0.66 -26.35
CA LEU A 103 -5.26 -1.36 -25.83
C LEU A 103 -6.46 -0.42 -25.66
N ILE A 104 -6.25 0.81 -25.18
CA ILE A 104 -7.32 1.83 -25.02
C ILE A 104 -8.02 2.09 -26.36
N TYR A 105 -7.26 2.27 -27.44
CA TYR A 105 -7.80 2.50 -28.78
C TYR A 105 -8.51 1.27 -29.35
N GLN A 106 -7.91 0.08 -29.18
CA GLN A 106 -8.47 -1.17 -29.68
C GLN A 106 -9.78 -1.55 -28.99
N LEU A 107 -9.88 -1.29 -27.67
CA LEU A 107 -11.10 -1.50 -26.89
C LEU A 107 -12.07 -0.33 -26.97
N LYS A 108 -11.71 0.77 -27.66
CA LYS A 108 -12.52 2.00 -27.78
C LYS A 108 -12.99 2.52 -26.42
N LEU A 109 -12.11 2.48 -25.42
CA LEU A 109 -12.45 2.95 -24.08
C LEU A 109 -12.72 4.46 -24.11
N LYS A 110 -13.85 4.87 -23.53
CA LYS A 110 -14.21 6.28 -23.39
C LYS A 110 -13.63 6.81 -22.09
N LEU A 111 -12.40 7.29 -22.17
CA LEU A 111 -11.66 7.79 -21.01
C LEU A 111 -11.70 9.31 -20.94
N ASN A 112 -11.77 9.84 -19.73
CA ASN A 112 -11.61 11.26 -19.48
C ASN A 112 -10.11 11.62 -19.41
N LEU A 113 -9.59 12.18 -20.51
CA LEU A 113 -8.19 12.56 -20.61
C LEU A 113 -7.79 13.68 -19.64
N SER A 114 -8.72 14.58 -19.28
CA SER A 114 -8.45 15.66 -18.33
C SER A 114 -8.26 15.15 -16.90
N LEU A 115 -8.76 13.95 -16.60
CA LEU A 115 -8.61 13.28 -15.31
C LEU A 115 -7.47 12.25 -15.30
N MET A 116 -6.66 12.23 -16.36
CA MET A 116 -5.53 11.31 -16.50
C MET A 116 -5.92 9.83 -16.51
N GLU A 117 -7.18 9.50 -16.83
CA GLU A 117 -7.65 8.09 -16.86
C GLU A 117 -6.86 7.22 -17.84
N HIS A 118 -6.29 7.81 -18.89
CA HIS A 118 -5.44 7.11 -19.86
C HIS A 118 -4.07 6.66 -19.30
N TYR A 119 -3.69 7.15 -18.12
CA TYR A 119 -2.52 6.68 -17.37
C TYR A 119 -2.87 5.66 -16.28
N GLU A 120 -4.17 5.40 -16.06
CA GLU A 120 -4.62 4.38 -15.13
C GLU A 120 -4.52 2.98 -15.74
N ARG A 121 -4.67 1.97 -14.88
CA ARG A 121 -4.58 0.57 -15.29
C ARG A 121 -5.83 0.15 -16.07
N HIS A 122 -5.65 -0.19 -17.34
CA HIS A 122 -6.66 -0.81 -18.20
C HIS A 122 -6.12 -2.16 -18.66
N CYS A 123 -6.57 -3.25 -18.04
CA CYS A 123 -6.02 -4.57 -18.33
C CYS A 123 -6.77 -5.29 -19.47
N PRO A 124 -6.08 -6.11 -20.29
CA PRO A 124 -6.72 -6.85 -21.36
C PRO A 124 -7.71 -7.90 -20.81
N PRO A 125 -8.83 -8.16 -21.52
CA PRO A 125 -9.74 -9.25 -21.20
C PRO A 125 -9.00 -10.59 -21.30
N ALA A 126 -9.51 -11.62 -20.62
CA ALA A 126 -8.82 -12.92 -20.49
C ALA A 126 -8.31 -13.49 -21.82
N VAL A 127 -9.12 -13.43 -22.88
CA VAL A 127 -8.78 -13.92 -24.23
C VAL A 127 -7.62 -13.17 -24.92
N ARG A 128 -7.24 -11.99 -24.42
CA ARG A 128 -6.15 -11.15 -24.94
C ARG A 128 -4.94 -11.12 -24.00
N ARG A 129 -4.94 -11.90 -22.92
CA ARG A 129 -3.81 -12.00 -22.00
C ARG A 129 -2.75 -12.92 -22.59
N TYR A 130 -1.50 -12.49 -22.51
CA TYR A 130 -0.36 -13.30 -22.92
C TYR A 130 0.02 -14.26 -21.80
N ASN A 131 0.10 -15.55 -22.10
CA ASN A 131 0.57 -16.59 -21.19
C ASN A 131 1.93 -17.11 -21.70
N CYS A 132 2.94 -16.22 -21.70
CA CYS A 132 4.27 -16.52 -22.20
C CYS A 132 5.34 -15.79 -21.36
N LEU A 133 6.58 -16.29 -21.41
CA LEU A 133 7.75 -15.68 -20.77
C LEU A 133 8.35 -14.61 -21.68
N ILE A 134 8.45 -13.38 -21.18
CA ILE A 134 9.08 -12.28 -21.90
C ILE A 134 10.60 -12.49 -21.89
N PRO A 135 11.25 -12.63 -23.06
CA PRO A 135 12.70 -12.75 -23.12
C PRO A 135 13.39 -11.44 -22.72
N PRO A 136 14.59 -11.48 -22.13
CA PRO A 136 15.36 -10.28 -21.85
C PRO A 136 15.74 -9.57 -23.16
N PRO A 137 15.81 -8.21 -23.17
CA PRO A 137 16.27 -7.46 -24.33
C PRO A 137 17.64 -7.92 -24.85
N VAL A 138 17.87 -7.79 -26.16
CA VAL A 138 19.16 -8.15 -26.77
C VAL A 138 20.27 -7.29 -26.16
N GLY A 139 21.31 -7.95 -25.63
CA GLY A 139 22.43 -7.26 -24.97
C GLY A 139 22.20 -6.87 -23.51
N TYR A 140 21.06 -7.25 -22.92
CA TYR A 140 20.79 -7.06 -21.49
C TYR A 140 21.87 -7.76 -20.64
N LYS A 141 22.40 -7.02 -19.67
CA LYS A 141 23.45 -7.48 -18.75
C LYS A 141 22.85 -7.79 -17.39
N ILE A 142 23.47 -8.72 -16.66
CA ILE A 142 23.13 -8.96 -15.25
C ILE A 142 23.25 -7.62 -14.49
N PRO A 143 22.20 -7.18 -13.77
CA PRO A 143 22.22 -5.91 -13.05
C PRO A 143 23.42 -5.79 -12.11
N ILE A 144 23.93 -4.56 -11.98
CA ILE A 144 24.97 -4.25 -11.00
C ILE A 144 24.42 -4.60 -9.62
N ARG A 145 25.25 -5.19 -8.74
CA ARG A 145 24.80 -5.58 -7.40
C ARG A 145 24.69 -4.37 -6.49
N TRP A 146 23.81 -4.48 -5.50
CA TRP A 146 23.71 -3.50 -4.42
C TRP A 146 24.98 -3.57 -3.54
N PRO A 147 25.51 -2.44 -3.04
CA PRO A 147 24.99 -1.07 -3.11
C PRO A 147 25.40 -0.26 -4.34
N GLN A 148 26.29 -0.77 -5.19
CA GLN A 148 26.81 -0.03 -6.35
C GLN A 148 25.69 0.33 -7.34
N SER A 149 24.68 -0.53 -7.48
CA SER A 149 23.51 -0.27 -8.33
C SER A 149 22.73 0.99 -7.95
N ARG A 150 22.84 1.47 -6.70
CA ARG A 150 22.24 2.74 -6.31
C ARG A 150 22.69 3.89 -7.21
N ASP A 151 23.97 3.90 -7.60
CA ASP A 151 24.59 5.05 -8.27
C ASP A 151 25.00 4.75 -9.71
N GLU A 152 25.03 3.48 -10.13
CA GLU A 152 25.41 3.09 -11.48
C GLU A 152 24.58 1.93 -12.01
N VAL A 153 24.15 1.99 -13.28
CA VAL A 153 23.51 0.87 -14.00
C VAL A 153 24.16 0.66 -15.37
N TRP A 154 23.92 -0.49 -15.99
CA TRP A 154 24.35 -0.75 -17.36
C TRP A 154 23.51 0.06 -18.35
N LYS A 155 24.17 0.75 -19.28
CA LYS A 155 23.49 1.44 -20.37
C LYS A 155 22.66 0.47 -21.22
N ALA A 156 23.16 -0.74 -21.43
CA ALA A 156 22.49 -1.78 -22.22
C ALA A 156 21.17 -2.28 -21.62
N ASN A 157 20.95 -2.08 -20.31
CA ASN A 157 19.70 -2.48 -19.65
C ASN A 157 18.59 -1.43 -19.81
N ILE A 158 18.91 -0.27 -20.36
CA ILE A 158 17.98 0.84 -20.54
C ILE A 158 17.81 1.08 -22.06
N PRO A 159 16.71 0.62 -22.68
CA PRO A 159 16.53 0.70 -24.13
C PRO A 159 16.36 2.15 -24.64
N HIS A 160 15.74 3.03 -23.85
CA HIS A 160 15.54 4.45 -24.21
C HIS A 160 16.36 5.38 -23.31
N THR A 161 17.54 5.78 -23.78
CA THR A 161 18.45 6.68 -23.05
C THR A 161 18.26 8.16 -23.38
N HIS A 162 17.24 8.53 -24.16
CA HIS A 162 16.98 9.92 -24.56
C HIS A 162 16.79 10.86 -23.35
N LEU A 163 16.19 10.37 -22.27
CA LEU A 163 16.06 11.13 -21.02
C LEU A 163 17.42 11.57 -20.45
N ALA A 164 18.48 10.77 -20.66
CA ALA A 164 19.83 11.12 -20.23
C ALA A 164 20.39 12.34 -20.99
N GLN A 165 19.96 12.54 -22.24
CA GLN A 165 20.33 13.69 -23.06
C GLN A 165 19.47 14.91 -22.70
N GLU A 166 18.15 14.73 -22.56
CA GLU A 166 17.22 15.83 -22.24
C GLU A 166 17.41 16.45 -20.85
N LYS A 167 17.92 15.68 -19.89
CA LYS A 167 18.04 16.08 -18.47
C LYS A 167 19.49 16.13 -17.98
N SER A 168 20.46 16.22 -18.90
CA SER A 168 21.88 16.29 -18.55
C SER A 168 22.23 17.55 -17.76
N ASP A 169 21.49 18.64 -17.96
CA ASP A 169 21.64 19.93 -17.28
C ASP A 169 21.30 19.87 -15.78
N GLN A 170 20.45 18.93 -15.36
CA GLN A 170 19.98 18.81 -13.98
C GLN A 170 20.77 17.81 -13.15
N ASN A 171 21.88 17.28 -13.68
CA ASN A 171 22.68 16.22 -13.06
C ASN A 171 21.82 15.02 -12.62
N TRP A 172 20.76 14.69 -13.36
CA TRP A 172 19.95 13.50 -13.04
C TRP A 172 20.72 12.22 -13.29
N MET A 173 21.45 12.19 -14.41
CA MET A 173 22.28 11.07 -14.81
C MET A 173 23.38 11.51 -15.77
N THR A 174 24.45 10.71 -15.86
CA THR A 174 25.57 10.93 -16.77
C THR A 174 25.94 9.61 -17.43
N VAL A 175 26.03 9.60 -18.76
CA VAL A 175 26.46 8.41 -19.51
C VAL A 175 27.99 8.35 -19.49
N LEU A 176 28.55 7.28 -18.92
CA LEU A 176 29.98 7.03 -18.79
C LEU A 176 30.33 5.69 -19.44
N GLY A 177 30.69 5.73 -20.72
CA GLY A 177 30.98 4.52 -21.51
C GLY A 177 29.78 3.58 -21.55
N GLU A 178 29.95 2.37 -21.01
CA GLU A 178 28.89 1.34 -20.94
C GLU A 178 27.94 1.49 -19.75
N LYS A 179 28.14 2.49 -18.88
CA LYS A 179 27.36 2.70 -17.67
C LYS A 179 26.63 4.04 -17.68
N ILE A 180 25.58 4.12 -16.88
CA ILE A 180 24.88 5.36 -16.55
C ILE A 180 25.07 5.59 -15.06
N ARG A 181 25.57 6.76 -14.68
CA ARG A 181 25.78 7.18 -13.28
C ARG A 181 24.69 8.13 -12.84
N PHE A 182 24.26 8.04 -11.58
CA PHE A 182 23.25 8.89 -10.95
C PHE A 182 23.88 9.68 -9.81
N PRO A 183 24.29 10.94 -10.01
CA PRO A 183 24.98 11.72 -8.98
C PRO A 183 24.02 12.28 -7.91
N GLY A 184 22.73 11.91 -7.95
CA GLY A 184 21.74 12.36 -6.99
C GLY A 184 21.17 13.76 -7.25
N GLY A 185 21.33 14.29 -8.47
CA GLY A 185 20.73 15.56 -8.88
C GLY A 185 19.22 15.45 -9.13
N GLY A 186 18.57 16.62 -9.14
CA GLY A 186 17.13 16.81 -9.23
C GLY A 186 16.77 18.24 -9.60
N THR A 187 15.54 18.48 -10.06
CA THR A 187 15.08 19.83 -10.42
C THR A 187 15.11 20.82 -9.25
N HIS A 188 14.89 20.37 -8.00
CA HIS A 188 15.00 21.22 -6.80
C HIS A 188 16.17 20.86 -5.89
N PHE A 189 17.02 19.92 -6.30
CA PHE A 189 18.19 19.51 -5.54
C PHE A 189 19.43 19.45 -6.44
N HIS A 190 19.69 20.59 -7.10
CA HIS A 190 20.84 20.80 -7.98
C HIS A 190 22.19 20.50 -7.30
N TYR A 191 22.27 20.71 -5.98
CA TYR A 191 23.48 20.50 -5.18
C TYR A 191 23.58 19.11 -4.54
N GLY A 192 22.63 18.21 -4.83
CA GLY A 192 22.56 16.84 -4.30
C GLY A 192 21.32 16.58 -3.44
N ALA A 193 20.72 15.38 -3.61
CA ALA A 193 19.57 14.92 -2.84
C ALA A 193 19.86 14.82 -1.33
N ASP A 194 21.09 14.50 -0.94
CA ASP A 194 21.57 14.48 0.45
C ASP A 194 21.37 15.83 1.15
N LYS A 195 21.81 16.93 0.53
CA LYS A 195 21.68 18.29 1.08
C LYS A 195 20.22 18.72 1.17
N TYR A 196 19.42 18.34 0.18
CA TYR A 196 17.99 18.62 0.20
C TYR A 196 17.26 17.85 1.31
N ILE A 197 17.58 16.57 1.50
CA ILE A 197 17.06 15.76 2.62
C ILE A 197 17.47 16.35 3.98
N ALA A 198 18.73 16.78 4.12
CA ALA A 198 19.21 17.45 5.33
C ALA A 198 18.48 18.78 5.57
N SER A 199 18.22 19.56 4.52
CA SER A 199 17.42 20.79 4.62
C SER A 199 15.99 20.52 5.11
N ILE A 200 15.33 19.48 4.60
CA ILE A 200 14.00 19.07 5.09
C ILE A 200 14.05 18.71 6.58
N ALA A 201 15.06 17.92 7.00
CA ALA A 201 15.23 17.56 8.40
C ALA A 201 15.46 18.79 9.29
N SER A 202 16.25 19.75 8.82
CA SER A 202 16.50 21.04 9.50
C SER A 202 15.21 21.88 9.60
N MET A 203 14.42 21.96 8.53
CA MET A 203 13.12 22.63 8.51
C MET A 203 12.13 22.02 9.51
N LEU A 204 12.20 20.71 9.72
CA LEU A 204 11.42 19.96 10.72
C LEU A 204 12.03 20.02 12.13
N LYS A 205 13.23 20.61 12.28
CA LYS A 205 14.01 20.67 13.52
C LYS A 205 14.32 19.30 14.10
N PHE A 206 14.57 18.32 13.23
CA PHE A 206 14.97 16.99 13.67
C PHE A 206 16.45 16.96 14.10
N PRO A 207 16.81 16.18 15.13
CA PRO A 207 18.17 16.14 15.64
C PRO A 207 19.21 15.72 14.59
N GLY A 208 20.30 16.48 14.51
CA GLY A 208 21.46 16.17 13.66
C GLY A 208 21.16 16.15 12.16
N ASP A 209 20.13 16.89 11.70
CA ASP A 209 19.69 16.96 10.30
C ASP A 209 19.40 15.59 9.67
N LYS A 210 18.99 14.62 10.50
CA LYS A 210 18.62 13.27 10.07
C LYS A 210 17.11 13.15 9.91
N LEU A 211 16.66 13.00 8.65
CA LEU A 211 15.24 12.89 8.35
C LEU A 211 14.56 11.68 9.01
N ASN A 212 15.31 10.62 9.33
CA ASN A 212 14.75 9.41 9.95
C ASN A 212 14.19 9.67 11.36
N ASN A 213 14.63 10.75 12.01
CA ASN A 213 14.19 11.18 13.33
C ASN A 213 14.14 10.03 14.35
N GLY A 214 15.25 9.32 14.52
CA GLY A 214 15.32 8.17 15.45
C GLY A 214 14.45 6.97 15.04
N GLY A 215 14.15 6.84 13.75
CA GLY A 215 13.33 5.75 13.20
C GLY A 215 11.83 6.05 13.14
N ASN A 216 11.41 7.27 13.50
CA ASN A 216 10.02 7.70 13.43
C ASN A 216 9.53 7.88 11.99
N ILE A 217 10.39 8.32 11.06
CA ILE A 217 10.10 8.31 9.63
C ILE A 217 10.75 7.06 9.04
N ARG A 218 9.94 6.13 8.52
CA ARG A 218 10.41 4.89 7.89
C ARG A 218 9.91 4.74 6.46
N THR A 219 8.67 5.15 6.21
CA THR A 219 7.96 4.96 4.94
C THR A 219 7.59 6.31 4.33
N VAL A 220 7.98 6.48 3.07
CA VAL A 220 7.78 7.71 2.31
C VAL A 220 7.04 7.42 1.01
N LEU A 221 6.07 8.25 0.65
CA LEU A 221 5.48 8.26 -0.68
C LEU A 221 6.16 9.37 -1.49
N ASP A 222 6.89 9.02 -2.54
CA ASP A 222 7.60 9.98 -3.40
C ASP A 222 6.88 10.11 -4.75
N VAL A 223 6.10 11.17 -4.90
CA VAL A 223 5.22 11.38 -6.07
C VAL A 223 5.94 12.24 -7.11
N GLY A 224 5.97 11.76 -8.36
CA GLY A 224 6.69 12.42 -9.45
C GLY A 224 8.20 12.27 -9.32
N CYS A 225 8.65 11.06 -8.93
CA CYS A 225 10.00 10.79 -8.47
C CYS A 225 11.12 10.90 -9.52
N GLY A 226 10.79 11.05 -10.81
CA GLY A 226 11.77 10.99 -11.89
C GLY A 226 12.55 9.68 -11.84
N VAL A 227 13.88 9.77 -11.76
CA VAL A 227 14.78 8.59 -11.61
C VAL A 227 14.91 8.08 -10.17
N ALA A 228 14.06 8.53 -9.24
CA ALA A 228 14.02 8.16 -7.82
C ALA A 228 15.28 8.52 -7.00
N SER A 229 15.97 9.60 -7.36
CA SER A 229 17.15 10.09 -6.61
C SER A 229 16.83 10.39 -5.14
N PHE A 230 15.67 10.98 -4.85
CA PHE A 230 15.24 11.23 -3.47
C PHE A 230 15.11 9.91 -2.70
N GLY A 231 14.36 8.94 -3.24
CA GLY A 231 14.25 7.59 -2.67
C GLY A 231 15.59 6.87 -2.47
N ALA A 232 16.53 7.01 -3.42
CA ALA A 232 17.85 6.38 -3.33
C ALA A 232 18.66 6.87 -2.12
N TYR A 233 18.61 8.19 -1.84
CA TYR A 233 19.38 8.83 -0.78
C TYR A 233 18.70 8.73 0.60
N LEU A 234 17.46 8.26 0.65
CA LEU A 234 16.74 7.92 1.88
C LEU A 234 17.15 6.54 2.43
N LEU A 235 17.58 5.61 1.57
CA LEU A 235 17.93 4.24 1.97
C LEU A 235 19.05 4.17 3.04
N PRO A 236 20.17 4.92 2.93
CA PRO A 236 21.20 4.93 3.98
C PRO A 236 20.72 5.49 5.33
N LEU A 237 19.60 6.22 5.36
CA LEU A 237 18.99 6.74 6.57
C LEU A 237 18.02 5.75 7.23
N GLY A 238 17.87 4.54 6.65
CA GLY A 238 16.88 3.57 7.09
C GLY A 238 15.46 3.94 6.69
N ILE A 239 15.27 4.73 5.64
CA ILE A 239 13.96 5.17 5.14
C ILE A 239 13.72 4.52 3.77
N ILE A 240 12.57 3.88 3.59
CA ILE A 240 12.11 3.36 2.30
C ILE A 240 11.10 4.35 1.70
N ALA A 241 11.39 4.81 0.49
CA ALA A 241 10.42 5.52 -0.33
C ALA A 241 9.80 4.57 -1.34
N MET A 242 8.48 4.61 -1.47
CA MET A 242 7.76 4.08 -2.62
C MET A 242 7.63 5.21 -3.64
N SER A 243 8.39 5.11 -4.73
CA SER A 243 8.48 6.15 -5.74
C SER A 243 7.43 5.91 -6.83
N LEU A 244 6.63 6.92 -7.14
CA LEU A 244 5.47 6.83 -8.02
C LEU A 244 5.64 7.79 -9.20
N ALA A 245 5.55 7.29 -10.43
CA ALA A 245 5.50 8.10 -11.64
C ALA A 245 4.59 7.46 -12.71
N PRO A 246 3.96 8.28 -13.57
CA PRO A 246 3.16 7.77 -14.68
C PRO A 246 4.04 7.15 -15.78
N ASN A 247 3.45 6.29 -16.63
CA ASN A 247 4.07 5.85 -17.88
C ASN A 247 3.98 6.95 -18.97
N ASP A 248 4.64 8.08 -18.72
CA ASP A 248 4.61 9.27 -19.57
C ASP A 248 5.51 9.19 -20.81
N VAL A 249 5.64 10.31 -21.52
CA VAL A 249 6.47 10.43 -22.72
C VAL A 249 7.94 10.10 -22.48
N HIS A 250 8.40 10.10 -21.23
CA HIS A 250 9.78 9.79 -20.88
C HIS A 250 10.01 8.29 -20.63
N GLN A 251 8.96 7.45 -20.71
CA GLN A 251 8.86 5.96 -20.76
C GLN A 251 9.66 5.12 -19.74
N ASN A 252 10.85 5.55 -19.32
CA ASN A 252 11.83 4.75 -18.56
C ASN A 252 12.14 5.28 -17.16
N GLN A 253 11.43 6.31 -16.66
CA GLN A 253 11.73 6.90 -15.34
C GLN A 253 11.76 5.85 -14.21
N ILE A 254 10.72 5.02 -14.14
CA ILE A 254 10.63 3.92 -13.17
C ILE A 254 11.62 2.79 -13.48
N GLN A 255 11.89 2.51 -14.76
CA GLN A 255 12.88 1.50 -15.13
C GLN A 255 14.28 1.84 -14.60
N PHE A 256 14.70 3.11 -14.70
CA PHE A 256 15.96 3.57 -14.09
C PHE A 256 15.99 3.28 -12.59
N ALA A 257 14.90 3.57 -11.88
CA ALA A 257 14.83 3.32 -10.45
C ALA A 257 14.89 1.82 -10.13
N LEU A 258 14.18 0.98 -10.89
CA LEU A 258 14.17 -0.48 -10.69
C LEU A 258 15.52 -1.14 -10.99
N GLU A 259 16.23 -0.74 -12.06
CA GLU A 259 17.59 -1.22 -12.37
C GLU A 259 18.60 -0.86 -11.27
N ARG A 260 18.36 0.25 -10.57
CA ARG A 260 19.14 0.68 -9.40
C ARG A 260 18.75 -0.05 -8.12
N GLY A 261 17.69 -0.87 -8.16
CA GLY A 261 17.10 -1.53 -7.00
C GLY A 261 16.33 -0.57 -6.09
N ILE A 262 15.82 0.56 -6.55
CA ILE A 262 15.06 1.51 -5.73
C ILE A 262 13.56 1.15 -5.81
N PRO A 263 12.83 1.02 -4.68
CA PRO A 263 11.40 0.71 -4.72
C PRO A 263 10.62 1.79 -5.47
N SER A 264 9.96 1.37 -6.54
CA SER A 264 9.31 2.27 -7.48
C SER A 264 8.17 1.54 -8.19
N THR A 265 7.12 2.27 -8.55
CA THR A 265 5.98 1.72 -9.26
C THR A 265 5.43 2.72 -10.27
N LEU A 266 4.85 2.18 -11.34
CA LEU A 266 4.07 2.97 -12.27
C LEU A 266 2.70 3.24 -11.68
N GLY A 267 2.28 4.50 -11.70
CA GLY A 267 0.94 4.89 -11.32
C GLY A 267 0.73 6.39 -11.37
N VAL A 268 -0.52 6.79 -11.24
CA VAL A 268 -0.97 8.18 -11.37
C VAL A 268 -1.98 8.50 -10.29
N LEU A 269 -2.01 9.75 -9.86
CA LEU A 269 -3.13 10.30 -9.10
C LEU A 269 -4.23 10.74 -10.07
N GLY A 270 -5.00 9.76 -10.56
CA GLY A 270 -6.13 9.94 -11.46
C GLY A 270 -7.47 9.95 -10.71
N THR A 271 -8.34 9.01 -11.02
CA THR A 271 -9.67 8.79 -10.43
C THR A 271 -9.68 7.68 -9.38
N LYS A 272 -8.75 6.72 -9.45
CA LYS A 272 -8.67 5.58 -8.53
C LYS A 272 -7.77 5.86 -7.32
N ARG A 273 -8.10 5.28 -6.16
CA ARG A 273 -7.21 5.25 -4.99
C ARG A 273 -5.86 4.65 -5.38
N LEU A 274 -4.77 5.16 -4.81
CA LEU A 274 -3.49 4.48 -4.88
C LEU A 274 -3.59 3.15 -4.11
N PRO A 275 -2.92 2.08 -4.58
CA PRO A 275 -3.10 0.71 -4.10
C PRO A 275 -2.34 0.48 -2.77
N TYR A 276 -2.51 1.39 -1.83
CA TYR A 276 -1.96 1.32 -0.48
C TYR A 276 -3.12 1.43 0.53
N PRO A 277 -3.07 0.66 1.62
CA PRO A 277 -3.98 0.85 2.75
C PRO A 277 -3.94 2.28 3.29
N SER A 278 -4.95 2.67 4.06
CA SER A 278 -4.90 3.97 4.72
C SER A 278 -3.75 4.04 5.70
N ARG A 279 -3.19 5.24 5.90
CA ARG A 279 -2.16 5.52 6.90
C ARG A 279 -0.90 4.66 6.70
N SER A 280 -0.49 4.42 5.45
CA SER A 280 0.71 3.65 5.14
C SER A 280 2.00 4.44 5.35
N PHE A 281 2.00 5.76 5.12
CA PHE A 281 3.21 6.57 5.03
C PHE A 281 3.33 7.60 6.17
N GLU A 282 4.56 7.86 6.63
CA GLU A 282 4.84 8.96 7.57
C GLU A 282 5.11 10.29 6.86
N LEU A 283 5.57 10.25 5.62
CA LEU A 283 5.87 11.44 4.83
C LEU A 283 5.50 11.22 3.38
N ALA A 284 4.94 12.26 2.77
CA ALA A 284 4.73 12.37 1.34
C ALA A 284 5.62 13.47 0.79
N HIS A 285 6.21 13.23 -0.37
CA HIS A 285 7.09 14.15 -1.04
C HIS A 285 6.60 14.38 -2.47
N CYS A 286 6.56 15.65 -2.88
CA CYS A 286 6.38 16.04 -4.27
C CYS A 286 7.34 17.20 -4.57
N SER A 287 8.18 17.01 -5.59
CA SER A 287 9.11 18.03 -6.08
C SER A 287 8.90 18.23 -7.58
N ARG A 288 8.29 19.35 -7.99
CA ARG A 288 7.77 19.57 -9.36
C ARG A 288 7.02 18.35 -9.92
N CYS A 289 6.17 17.71 -9.13
CA CYS A 289 5.44 16.51 -9.59
C CYS A 289 4.36 16.81 -10.66
N ARG A 290 4.11 18.09 -10.99
CA ARG A 290 3.12 18.54 -12.00
C ARG A 290 1.71 18.03 -11.72
N ILE A 291 1.37 17.88 -10.44
CA ILE A 291 0.04 17.51 -10.00
C ILE A 291 -0.71 18.79 -9.66
N ASP A 292 -1.84 19.01 -10.32
CA ASP A 292 -2.83 19.98 -9.85
C ASP A 292 -3.52 19.40 -8.61
N TRP A 293 -3.07 19.83 -7.44
CA TRP A 293 -3.60 19.41 -6.14
C TRP A 293 -4.98 20.00 -5.82
N LEU A 294 -5.42 21.04 -6.54
CA LEU A 294 -6.70 21.71 -6.35
C LEU A 294 -7.80 21.18 -7.26
N GLN A 295 -7.45 20.40 -8.27
CA GLN A 295 -8.43 19.78 -9.17
C GLN A 295 -9.52 19.03 -8.39
N ARG A 296 -10.75 19.05 -8.91
CA ARG A 296 -11.91 18.33 -8.33
C ARG A 296 -12.04 18.58 -6.82
N ASP A 297 -12.01 19.86 -6.44
CA ASP A 297 -12.10 20.32 -5.05
C ASP A 297 -11.06 19.72 -4.10
N GLY A 298 -9.89 19.37 -4.65
CA GLY A 298 -8.76 18.81 -3.92
C GLY A 298 -8.88 17.33 -3.57
N ILE A 299 -9.60 16.55 -4.39
CA ILE A 299 -9.72 15.10 -4.19
C ILE A 299 -8.36 14.38 -4.13
N LEU A 300 -7.34 14.90 -4.83
CA LEU A 300 -5.99 14.33 -4.78
C LEU A 300 -5.29 14.58 -3.43
N LEU A 301 -5.54 15.73 -2.80
CA LEU A 301 -5.07 15.99 -1.44
C LEU A 301 -5.81 15.10 -0.42
N LEU A 302 -7.07 14.74 -0.69
CA LEU A 302 -7.81 13.80 0.15
C LEU A 302 -7.29 12.37 0.03
N GLU A 303 -6.87 11.94 -1.16
CA GLU A 303 -6.17 10.66 -1.30
C GLU A 303 -4.82 10.68 -0.58
N LEU A 304 -4.09 11.80 -0.65
CA LEU A 304 -2.86 11.97 0.11
C LEU A 304 -3.11 11.94 1.63
N ASP A 305 -4.19 12.58 2.09
CA ASP A 305 -4.64 12.54 3.48
C ASP A 305 -4.92 11.11 3.91
N ARG A 306 -5.69 10.32 3.14
CA ARG A 306 -5.99 8.92 3.45
C ARG A 306 -4.72 8.10 3.69
N LEU A 307 -3.68 8.33 2.89
CA LEU A 307 -2.42 7.59 2.89
C LEU A 307 -1.47 7.99 4.03
N LEU A 308 -1.54 9.23 4.51
CA LEU A 308 -0.68 9.72 5.58
C LEU A 308 -1.18 9.33 6.98
N ARG A 309 -0.24 8.87 7.80
CA ARG A 309 -0.43 8.62 9.23
C ARG A 309 -0.74 9.93 9.99
N PRO A 310 -1.36 9.87 11.19
CA PRO A 310 -1.51 11.05 12.03
C PRO A 310 -0.18 11.73 12.32
N GLY A 311 -0.12 13.04 12.18
CA GLY A 311 1.13 13.80 12.29
C GLY A 311 2.08 13.66 11.11
N GLY A 312 1.69 12.91 10.07
CA GLY A 312 2.49 12.76 8.86
C GLY A 312 2.70 14.08 8.14
N TYR A 313 3.79 14.14 7.37
CA TYR A 313 4.23 15.35 6.69
C TYR A 313 3.97 15.30 5.19
N PHE A 314 3.63 16.44 4.60
CA PHE A 314 3.70 16.64 3.16
C PHE A 314 4.74 17.69 2.83
N VAL A 315 5.83 17.25 2.21
CA VAL A 315 6.92 18.09 1.71
C VAL A 315 6.63 18.42 0.25
N TYR A 316 6.36 19.69 -0.01
CA TYR A 316 5.98 20.19 -1.33
C TYR A 316 6.97 21.26 -1.79
N SER A 317 7.66 20.97 -2.89
CA SER A 317 8.64 21.86 -3.52
C SER A 317 8.19 22.14 -4.95
N SER A 318 7.65 23.34 -5.19
CA SER A 318 7.08 23.75 -6.47
C SER A 318 6.89 25.27 -6.51
N PRO A 319 6.83 25.93 -7.68
CA PRO A 319 6.64 27.38 -7.77
C PRO A 319 5.45 27.91 -6.95
N GLU A 320 4.36 27.16 -6.87
CA GLU A 320 3.17 27.51 -6.09
C GLU A 320 3.48 27.65 -4.58
N ALA A 321 4.59 27.08 -4.09
CA ALA A 321 5.03 27.17 -2.71
C ALA A 321 5.87 28.44 -2.41
N TYR A 322 6.49 29.09 -3.40
CA TYR A 322 7.47 30.16 -3.16
C TYR A 322 7.41 31.36 -4.12
N ALA A 323 6.86 31.20 -5.32
CA ALA A 323 6.78 32.27 -6.29
C ALA A 323 5.77 33.35 -5.86
N HIS A 324 6.02 34.58 -6.28
CA HIS A 324 5.27 35.77 -5.85
C HIS A 324 4.42 36.39 -6.96
N ASP A 325 4.37 35.79 -8.14
CA ASP A 325 3.43 36.20 -9.18
C ASP A 325 1.98 35.96 -8.75
N GLU A 326 1.06 36.58 -9.47
CA GLU A 326 -0.36 36.56 -9.11
C GLU A 326 -0.98 35.16 -9.17
N GLU A 327 -0.61 34.37 -10.18
CA GLU A 327 -1.13 33.02 -10.39
C GLU A 327 -0.69 32.09 -9.25
N ASN A 328 0.61 32.02 -8.96
CA ASN A 328 1.14 31.19 -7.88
C ASN A 328 0.61 31.61 -6.51
N ARG A 329 0.40 32.92 -6.26
CA ARG A 329 -0.23 33.39 -5.01
C ARG A 329 -1.69 32.95 -4.87
N ARG A 330 -2.46 32.97 -5.96
CA ARG A 330 -3.85 32.48 -5.96
C ARG A 330 -3.90 30.98 -5.66
N ILE A 331 -3.04 30.19 -6.30
CA ILE A 331 -2.95 28.74 -6.08
C ILE A 331 -2.52 28.44 -4.63
N TRP A 332 -1.49 29.12 -4.13
CA TRP A 332 -1.04 29.01 -2.74
C TRP A 332 -2.18 29.25 -1.75
N ASN A 333 -2.91 30.37 -1.90
CA ASN A 333 -3.99 30.72 -0.99
C ASN A 333 -5.11 29.66 -1.00
N ALA A 334 -5.54 29.22 -2.19
CA ALA A 334 -6.55 28.19 -2.32
C ALA A 334 -6.12 26.85 -1.70
N MET A 335 -4.87 26.43 -1.94
CA MET A 335 -4.31 25.21 -1.35
C MET A 335 -4.18 25.32 0.17
N HIS A 336 -3.71 26.46 0.68
CA HIS A 336 -3.62 26.75 2.10
C HIS A 336 -5.00 26.70 2.78
N ASP A 337 -6.01 27.31 2.18
CA ASP A 337 -7.36 27.36 2.75
C ASP A 337 -8.05 26.00 2.74
N LEU A 338 -7.83 25.19 1.69
CA LEU A 338 -8.29 23.80 1.66
C LEU A 338 -7.60 22.96 2.74
N LEU A 339 -6.26 22.96 2.80
CA LEU A 339 -5.50 22.18 3.79
C LEU A 339 -5.83 22.61 5.23
N LYS A 340 -6.05 23.90 5.47
CA LYS A 340 -6.53 24.41 6.76
C LYS A 340 -7.91 23.86 7.12
N ARG A 341 -8.86 23.81 6.17
CA ARG A 341 -10.18 23.16 6.36
C ARG A 341 -10.06 21.66 6.59
N MET A 342 -9.02 21.03 6.04
CA MET A 342 -8.65 19.64 6.30
C MET A 342 -7.92 19.44 7.64
N CYS A 343 -7.74 20.49 8.46
CA CYS A 343 -7.00 20.47 9.73
C CYS A 343 -5.50 20.21 9.61
N TRP A 344 -4.90 20.56 8.48
CA TRP A 344 -3.46 20.58 8.32
C TRP A 344 -2.90 21.94 8.71
N ARG A 345 -1.61 21.96 9.06
CA ARG A 345 -0.89 23.20 9.41
C ARG A 345 0.43 23.28 8.66
N VAL A 346 0.86 24.51 8.35
CA VAL A 346 2.23 24.76 7.89
C VAL A 346 3.17 24.54 9.08
N VAL A 347 4.16 23.66 8.91
CA VAL A 347 5.24 23.43 9.88
C VAL A 347 6.39 24.37 9.60
N SER A 348 6.78 24.46 8.34
CA SER A 348 7.88 25.30 7.87
C SER A 348 7.64 25.67 6.41
N ARG A 349 8.06 26.87 6.04
CA ARG A 349 8.11 27.36 4.65
C ARG A 349 9.43 28.09 4.52
N ARG A 350 10.34 27.55 3.71
CA ARG A 350 11.69 28.07 3.54
C ARG A 350 12.16 27.78 2.14
N ASP A 351 12.84 28.76 1.55
CA ASP A 351 13.37 28.68 0.19
C ASP A 351 12.28 28.29 -0.81
N GLN A 352 12.43 27.15 -1.50
CA GLN A 352 11.50 26.65 -2.51
C GLN A 352 10.55 25.57 -1.97
N THR A 353 10.51 25.35 -0.66
CA THR A 353 9.84 24.21 -0.03
C THR A 353 8.85 24.67 1.05
N VAL A 354 7.68 24.05 1.08
CA VAL A 354 6.74 24.10 2.20
C VAL A 354 6.54 22.71 2.77
N ILE A 355 6.45 22.62 4.10
CA ILE A 355 6.15 21.39 4.81
C ILE A 355 4.85 21.59 5.59
N TRP A 356 3.88 20.74 5.27
CA TRP A 356 2.61 20.64 6.00
C TRP A 356 2.62 19.46 6.95
N ALA A 357 1.89 19.56 8.05
CA ALA A 357 1.62 18.43 8.94
C ALA A 357 0.12 18.20 9.08
N LYS A 358 -0.26 16.93 8.94
CA LYS A 358 -1.61 16.44 9.21
C LYS A 358 -1.89 16.48 10.72
N SER A 359 -3.17 16.65 11.11
CA SER A 359 -3.57 16.59 12.53
C SER A 359 -3.19 15.25 13.18
N LEU A 360 -2.77 15.31 14.44
CA LEU A 360 -2.48 14.13 15.26
C LEU A 360 -3.75 13.42 15.77
N SER A 361 -4.90 14.10 15.77
CA SER A 361 -6.15 13.56 16.32
C SER A 361 -7.40 14.14 15.63
N ASN A 362 -8.57 13.54 15.90
CA ASN A 362 -9.87 14.06 15.44
C ASN A 362 -10.29 15.38 16.11
N SER A 363 -9.54 15.95 17.07
CA SER A 363 -9.98 17.12 17.84
C SER A 363 -10.27 18.35 16.97
N CYS A 364 -9.54 18.53 15.88
CA CYS A 364 -9.83 19.61 14.93
C CYS A 364 -11.07 19.29 14.09
N TYR A 365 -11.23 18.05 13.63
CA TYR A 365 -12.41 17.63 12.85
C TYR A 365 -13.72 17.88 13.59
N LEU A 366 -13.75 17.60 14.90
CA LEU A 366 -14.92 17.78 15.76
C LEU A 366 -15.30 19.26 15.98
N LYS A 367 -14.37 20.20 15.73
CA LYS A 367 -14.60 21.65 15.89
C LYS A 367 -14.99 22.35 14.60
N ARG A 368 -15.06 21.62 13.49
CA ARG A 368 -15.40 22.18 12.18
C ARG A 368 -16.87 22.61 12.19
N ALA A 369 -17.17 23.73 11.54
CA ALA A 369 -18.54 24.19 11.40
C ALA A 369 -19.37 23.15 10.61
N PRO A 370 -20.65 22.94 10.95
CA PRO A 370 -21.54 22.11 10.14
C PRO A 370 -21.53 22.55 8.67
N GLY A 371 -21.50 21.60 7.74
CA GLY A 371 -21.43 21.88 6.30
C GLY A 371 -20.05 22.28 5.77
N THR A 372 -18.99 22.21 6.57
CA THR A 372 -17.62 22.48 6.07
C THR A 372 -17.20 21.42 5.05
N ASN A 373 -16.90 21.84 3.82
CA ASN A 373 -16.26 20.98 2.82
C ASN A 373 -14.74 20.90 3.04
N PRO A 374 -14.09 19.75 2.78
CA PRO A 374 -14.68 18.45 2.44
C PRO A 374 -15.29 17.75 3.67
N PRO A 375 -16.42 17.03 3.56
CA PRO A 375 -17.07 16.36 4.69
C PRO A 375 -16.19 15.26 5.31
N LEU A 376 -16.59 14.75 6.47
CA LEU A 376 -16.01 13.52 7.01
C LEU A 376 -16.60 12.30 6.30
N CYS A 377 -15.78 11.28 6.09
CA CYS A 377 -16.27 10.02 5.52
C CYS A 377 -17.25 9.33 6.47
N SER A 378 -18.24 8.64 5.89
CA SER A 378 -19.16 7.78 6.64
C SER A 378 -18.44 6.54 7.17
N SER A 379 -18.97 5.93 8.23
CA SER A 379 -18.39 4.77 8.91
C SER A 379 -18.41 3.49 8.09
N ASP A 380 -19.27 3.40 7.09
CA ASP A 380 -19.33 2.31 6.10
C ASP A 380 -18.22 2.42 5.04
N ASN A 381 -17.56 3.58 4.92
CA ASN A 381 -16.47 3.75 3.97
C ASN A 381 -15.17 3.21 4.54
N ASP A 382 -14.82 1.98 4.18
CA ASP A 382 -13.54 1.39 4.50
C ASP A 382 -12.40 2.16 3.79
N PRO A 383 -11.48 2.81 4.53
CA PRO A 383 -10.37 3.56 3.95
C PRO A 383 -9.22 2.67 3.46
N ASP A 384 -9.25 1.37 3.74
CA ASP A 384 -8.19 0.40 3.42
C ASP A 384 -8.42 -0.33 2.11
N VAL A 385 -9.69 -0.45 1.67
CA VAL A 385 -10.02 -0.93 0.34
C VAL A 385 -9.48 0.07 -0.69
N SER A 386 -8.48 -0.35 -1.45
CA SER A 386 -7.71 0.54 -2.34
C SER A 386 -7.63 0.02 -3.77
N TRP A 387 -7.78 -1.28 -4.00
CA TRP A 387 -7.65 -1.85 -5.34
C TRP A 387 -8.86 -1.54 -6.22
N ASN A 388 -8.63 -0.81 -7.32
CA ASN A 388 -9.65 -0.44 -8.31
C ASN A 388 -10.86 0.35 -7.76
N VAL A 389 -10.72 0.95 -6.58
CA VAL A 389 -11.75 1.80 -5.93
C VAL A 389 -11.56 3.25 -6.34
N GLN A 390 -12.65 3.99 -6.57
CA GLN A 390 -12.58 5.43 -6.83
C GLN A 390 -12.14 6.21 -5.58
N MET A 391 -11.45 7.32 -5.79
CA MET A 391 -11.14 8.25 -4.71
C MET A 391 -12.42 8.85 -4.14
N ASN A 392 -12.41 9.18 -2.84
CA ASN A 392 -13.56 9.77 -2.17
C ASN A 392 -13.29 11.22 -1.76
N ALA A 393 -14.27 12.09 -1.96
CA ALA A 393 -14.21 13.50 -1.60
C ALA A 393 -14.56 13.74 -0.11
N CYS A 394 -13.95 12.99 0.81
CA CYS A 394 -14.16 13.10 2.25
C CYS A 394 -12.88 12.83 3.05
N ILE A 395 -12.83 13.32 4.30
CA ILE A 395 -11.71 13.07 5.21
C ILE A 395 -12.03 11.86 6.09
N THR A 396 -11.15 10.86 6.10
CA THR A 396 -11.29 9.68 6.97
C THR A 396 -10.97 10.04 8.43
N PRO A 397 -11.91 9.89 9.38
CA PRO A 397 -11.64 10.06 10.80
C PRO A 397 -10.69 8.98 11.35
N TYR A 398 -9.93 9.30 12.39
CA TYR A 398 -9.10 8.31 13.09
C TYR A 398 -9.93 7.44 14.03
N SER A 399 -9.47 6.21 14.29
CA SER A 399 -10.05 5.34 15.31
C SER A 399 -9.92 5.95 16.72
N THR A 400 -10.77 5.51 17.64
CA THR A 400 -10.77 6.00 19.04
C THR A 400 -9.41 5.84 19.72
N LYS A 401 -8.71 4.73 19.45
CA LYS A 401 -7.37 4.44 19.98
C LYS A 401 -6.36 5.47 19.50
N MET A 402 -6.33 5.73 18.20
CA MET A 402 -5.45 6.73 17.58
C MET A 402 -5.78 8.15 18.01
N HIS A 403 -7.07 8.50 18.11
CA HIS A 403 -7.49 9.81 18.59
C HIS A 403 -7.00 10.10 20.01
N LYS A 404 -7.13 9.14 20.93
CA LYS A 404 -6.65 9.26 22.32
C LYS A 404 -5.12 9.30 22.38
N GLY A 405 -4.45 8.41 21.65
CA GLY A 405 -2.99 8.30 21.63
C GLY A 405 -2.27 9.41 20.85
N LYS A 406 -3.00 10.22 20.05
CA LYS A 406 -2.45 11.26 19.17
C LYS A 406 -1.29 10.76 18.30
N SER A 407 -1.36 9.51 17.87
CA SER A 407 -0.28 8.81 17.16
C SER A 407 -0.85 7.61 16.40
N SER A 408 -0.07 7.10 15.43
CA SER A 408 -0.31 5.78 14.85
C SER A 408 -0.01 4.63 15.83
N GLY A 409 0.71 4.91 16.93
CA GLY A 409 1.12 3.93 17.93
C GLY A 409 2.21 2.96 17.47
N LEU A 410 2.78 3.18 16.28
CA LEU A 410 3.90 2.38 15.79
C LEU A 410 5.19 2.69 16.54
N GLN A 411 5.97 1.65 16.79
CA GLN A 411 7.33 1.81 17.30
C GLN A 411 8.27 2.40 16.23
N PRO A 412 9.32 3.12 16.65
CA PRO A 412 10.38 3.54 15.74
C PRO A 412 11.09 2.35 15.09
N TRP A 413 11.62 2.58 13.89
CA TRP A 413 12.53 1.64 13.25
C TRP A 413 13.88 1.56 14.01
N PRO A 414 14.49 0.38 14.21
CA PRO A 414 14.12 -0.94 13.68
C PRO A 414 13.19 -1.77 14.57
N SER A 415 12.88 -1.33 15.80
CA SER A 415 12.04 -2.09 16.74
C SER A 415 10.66 -2.47 16.16
N ARG A 416 10.14 -1.65 15.22
CA ARG A 416 8.91 -1.94 14.46
C ARG A 416 8.89 -3.30 13.76
N LEU A 417 10.05 -3.90 13.44
CA LEU A 417 10.12 -5.17 12.71
C LEU A 417 9.50 -6.34 13.49
N SER A 418 9.62 -6.34 14.81
CA SER A 418 9.20 -7.44 15.68
C SER A 418 8.12 -7.05 16.69
N VAL A 419 7.69 -5.78 16.69
CA VAL A 419 6.62 -5.31 17.59
C VAL A 419 5.29 -5.32 16.85
N PRO A 420 4.26 -6.03 17.36
CA PRO A 420 2.96 -6.08 16.71
C PRO A 420 2.34 -4.68 16.61
N PRO A 421 1.94 -4.23 15.41
CA PRO A 421 1.36 -2.91 15.24
C PRO A 421 -0.03 -2.84 15.91
N PRO A 422 -0.42 -1.71 16.53
CA PRO A 422 -1.71 -1.57 17.23
C PRO A 422 -2.96 -1.78 16.39
N ARG A 423 -2.80 -1.86 15.07
CA ARG A 423 -3.84 -2.05 14.08
C ARG A 423 -4.19 -3.52 13.83
N LEU A 424 -3.34 -4.47 14.27
CA LEU A 424 -3.66 -5.89 14.16
C LEU A 424 -4.99 -6.24 14.86
N ASP A 425 -5.22 -5.65 16.03
CA ASP A 425 -6.49 -5.78 16.76
C ASP A 425 -7.70 -5.34 15.91
N GLU A 426 -7.54 -4.31 15.06
CA GLU A 426 -8.62 -3.79 14.20
C GLU A 426 -8.98 -4.76 13.06
N ILE A 427 -8.08 -5.69 12.70
CA ILE A 427 -8.28 -6.70 11.66
C ILE A 427 -8.40 -8.13 12.23
N GLY A 428 -8.57 -8.26 13.55
CA GLY A 428 -8.80 -9.55 14.22
C GLY A 428 -7.56 -10.42 14.40
N VAL A 429 -6.34 -9.87 14.27
CA VAL A 429 -5.09 -10.60 14.51
C VAL A 429 -4.59 -10.33 15.92
N SER A 430 -4.40 -11.39 16.71
CA SER A 430 -3.94 -11.25 18.10
C SER A 430 -2.43 -11.02 18.19
N HIS A 431 -1.99 -10.49 19.34
CA HIS A 431 -0.56 -10.32 19.64
C HIS A 431 0.18 -11.67 19.60
N ASP A 432 -0.43 -12.73 20.11
CA ASP A 432 0.19 -14.06 20.21
C ASP A 432 0.34 -14.70 18.83
N GLN A 433 -0.69 -14.58 17.97
CA GLN A 433 -0.63 -15.03 16.57
C GLN A 433 0.52 -14.36 15.81
N PHE A 434 0.67 -13.03 15.98
CA PHE A 434 1.78 -12.30 15.35
C PHE A 434 3.15 -12.77 15.85
N GLN A 435 3.27 -13.02 17.15
CA GLN A 435 4.53 -13.46 17.75
C GLN A 435 4.92 -14.88 17.29
N GLU A 436 3.96 -15.77 17.18
CA GLU A 436 4.15 -17.14 16.67
C GLU A 436 4.59 -17.13 15.20
N ASP A 437 3.91 -16.36 14.35
CA ASP A 437 4.30 -16.20 12.93
C ASP A 437 5.70 -15.58 12.82
N THR A 438 6.01 -14.55 13.61
CA THR A 438 7.34 -13.92 13.65
C THR A 438 8.43 -14.93 14.03
N ASN A 439 8.21 -15.75 15.06
CA ASN A 439 9.16 -16.77 15.49
C ASN A 439 9.37 -17.84 14.40
N THR A 440 8.28 -18.25 13.74
CA THR A 440 8.30 -19.20 12.63
C THR A 440 9.15 -18.67 11.46
N TRP A 441 8.96 -17.41 11.07
CA TRP A 441 9.76 -16.78 10.01
C TRP A 441 11.23 -16.62 10.39
N ILE A 442 11.53 -16.26 11.64
CA ILE A 442 12.92 -16.18 12.12
C ILE A 442 13.62 -17.54 11.98
N GLN A 443 12.95 -18.63 12.37
CA GLN A 443 13.48 -19.99 12.23
C GLN A 443 13.68 -20.36 10.75
N ARG A 444 12.66 -20.17 9.91
CA ARG A 444 12.74 -20.48 8.47
C ARG A 444 13.87 -19.71 7.78
N VAL A 445 13.97 -18.40 8.01
CA VAL A 445 15.03 -17.57 7.43
C VAL A 445 16.41 -18.06 7.90
N SER A 446 16.56 -18.41 9.18
CA SER A 446 17.80 -18.98 9.71
C SER A 446 18.20 -20.28 8.98
N GLU A 447 17.25 -21.19 8.75
CA GLU A 447 17.51 -22.45 8.03
C GLU A 447 17.86 -22.21 6.56
N TYR A 448 17.15 -21.32 5.86
CA TYR A 448 17.52 -20.94 4.50
C TYR A 448 18.94 -20.39 4.41
N TRP A 449 19.34 -19.51 5.34
CA TRP A 449 20.70 -18.98 5.38
C TRP A 449 21.75 -20.06 5.63
N LYS A 450 21.47 -21.07 6.46
CA LYS A 450 22.38 -22.21 6.67
C LYS A 450 22.58 -23.01 5.38
N GLN A 451 21.48 -23.36 4.70
CA GLN A 451 21.52 -24.15 3.47
C GLN A 451 22.20 -23.39 2.32
N MET A 452 21.93 -22.10 2.23
CA MET A 452 22.39 -21.27 1.11
C MET A 452 23.78 -20.64 1.35
N ARG A 453 24.41 -20.90 2.50
CA ARG A 453 25.69 -20.28 2.90
C ARG A 453 26.83 -20.48 1.89
N SER A 454 26.82 -21.60 1.15
CA SER A 454 27.80 -21.92 0.13
C SER A 454 27.61 -21.15 -1.19
N VAL A 455 26.41 -20.62 -1.44
CA VAL A 455 26.02 -19.99 -2.72
C VAL A 455 25.80 -18.48 -2.57
N ILE A 456 25.30 -18.03 -1.42
CA ILE A 456 24.94 -16.63 -1.17
C ILE A 456 26.14 -15.88 -0.60
N LYS A 457 26.55 -14.81 -1.30
CA LYS A 457 27.51 -13.82 -0.79
C LYS A 457 26.79 -12.69 -0.07
N LYS A 458 27.51 -11.90 0.73
CA LYS A 458 26.94 -10.78 1.52
C LYS A 458 26.15 -9.75 0.69
N ASP A 459 26.49 -9.60 -0.59
CA ASP A 459 25.86 -8.69 -1.55
C ASP A 459 24.82 -9.36 -2.46
N SER A 460 24.53 -10.66 -2.25
CA SER A 460 23.66 -11.43 -3.12
C SER A 460 22.18 -11.24 -2.79
N ILE A 461 21.87 -10.81 -1.56
CA ILE A 461 20.53 -10.40 -1.14
C ILE A 461 20.61 -8.95 -0.66
N ARG A 462 19.76 -8.10 -1.23
CA ARG A 462 19.58 -6.74 -0.73
C ARG A 462 18.80 -6.79 0.58
N ASN A 463 19.44 -6.41 1.68
CA ASN A 463 18.77 -6.21 2.96
C ASN A 463 18.34 -4.72 3.03
N VAL A 464 17.04 -4.43 3.14
CA VAL A 464 16.44 -3.07 3.04
C VAL A 464 15.87 -2.59 4.37
#